data_AF-A0A7X7BPV3-F1
#
_entry.id   AF-A0A7X7BPV3-F1
#
_cell.length_a   1.000
_cell.length_b   1.000
_cell.length_c   1.000
_cell.angle_alpha   90.00
_cell.angle_beta   90.00
_cell.angle_gamma   90.00
#
_symmetry.space_group_name_H-M   'P 1'
#
loop_
_entity.id
_entity.type
_entity.pdbx_description
1 polymer ?
#
loop_
_entity_poly.entity_id
_entity_poly.type
_entity_poly.pdbx_seq_one_letter_code
_entity_poly.pdbx_strand_id
1 'polypeptide(L)' 'DAIGKLRVIYPNLMRLEYDNTRTRTGSTVTEIADAGRYRPIELFDMLYEEQNGQSISDVQRAFLNDLIEQVWEDAR' A
#
# COMPACT_ATOMS: atom_id res chain seq x y z
N ASP A 1 4.73 14.76 -22.77
CA ASP A 1 5.70 13.71 -22.40
C ASP A 1 6.55 14.17 -21.20
N ALA A 2 6.45 13.48 -20.05
CA ALA A 2 7.15 13.86 -18.81
C ALA A 2 8.65 13.53 -18.86
N ILE A 3 9.03 12.49 -19.61
CA ILE A 3 10.43 12.10 -19.81
C ILE A 3 11.16 13.14 -20.66
N GLY A 4 10.49 13.72 -21.67
CA GLY A 4 11.03 14.82 -22.47
C GLY A 4 11.46 16.03 -21.63
N LYS A 5 10.69 16.38 -20.58
CA LYS A 5 11.06 17.47 -19.65
C LYS A 5 12.27 17.10 -18.79
N LEU A 6 12.37 15.86 -18.33
CA LEU A 6 13.51 15.37 -17.55
C LEU A 6 14.82 15.34 -18.36
N ARG A 7 14.76 15.00 -19.66
CA ARG A 7 15.94 14.99 -20.53
C ARG A 7 16.60 16.36 -20.73
N VAL A 8 15.88 17.45 -20.49
CA VAL A 8 16.45 18.81 -20.53
C VAL A 8 17.50 19.00 -19.43
N ILE A 9 17.33 18.34 -18.28
CA ILE A 9 18.22 18.45 -17.12
C ILE A 9 19.14 17.22 -17.02
N TYR A 10 18.67 16.06 -17.49
CA TYR A 10 19.40 14.80 -17.51
C TYR A 10 19.53 14.28 -18.95
N PRO A 11 20.49 14.81 -19.73
CA PRO A 11 20.59 14.55 -21.18
C PRO A 11 20.81 13.08 -21.54
N ASN A 12 21.37 12.27 -20.61
CA ASN A 12 21.64 10.85 -20.82
C ASN A 12 20.57 9.93 -20.24
N LEU A 13 19.40 10.45 -19.83
CA LEU A 13 18.31 9.63 -19.31
C LEU A 13 17.75 8.71 -20.42
N MET A 14 18.09 7.42 -20.35
CA MET A 14 17.69 6.41 -21.32
C MET A 14 16.30 5.84 -21.02
N ARG A 15 16.03 5.51 -19.74
CA ARG A 15 14.79 4.89 -19.28
C ARG A 15 14.48 5.35 -17.86
N LEU A 16 13.20 5.58 -17.58
CA LEU A 16 12.69 5.82 -16.23
C LEU A 16 11.65 4.73 -15.97
N GLU A 17 11.97 3.80 -15.08
CA GLU A 17 11.03 2.78 -14.64
C GLU A 17 10.59 3.09 -13.22
N TYR A 18 9.29 3.04 -13.00
CA TYR A 18 8.77 3.04 -11.65
C TYR A 18 8.79 1.60 -11.13
N ASP A 19 9.55 1.36 -10.06
CA ASP A 19 9.55 0.07 -9.40
C ASP A 19 8.33 -0.02 -8.47
N ASN A 20 7.18 -0.40 -9.05
CA ASN A 20 5.98 -0.63 -8.27
C ASN A 20 5.92 -2.07 -7.81
N THR A 21 6.16 -2.29 -6.51
CA THR A 21 6.10 -3.62 -5.89
C THR A 21 4.76 -4.29 -6.13
N ARG A 22 3.65 -3.55 -6.10
CA ARG A 22 2.29 -4.05 -6.38
C ARG A 22 2.17 -4.77 -7.74
N THR A 23 2.72 -4.20 -8.81
CA THR A 23 2.60 -4.81 -10.16
C THR A 23 3.66 -5.88 -10.42
N ARG A 24 4.75 -5.88 -9.63
CA ARG A 24 5.80 -6.89 -9.70
C ARG A 24 5.34 -8.23 -9.11
N THR A 25 4.59 -8.20 -8.01
CA THR A 25 4.22 -9.41 -7.26
C THR A 25 3.10 -10.21 -7.93
N GLY A 26 2.30 -9.60 -8.81
CA GLY A 26 1.18 -10.29 -9.49
C GLY A 26 0.16 -10.89 -8.52
N SER A 27 0.11 -10.35 -7.29
CA SER A 27 -0.55 -10.99 -6.17
C SER A 27 -2.06 -10.94 -6.33
N THR A 28 -2.71 -12.08 -6.07
CA THR A 28 -4.16 -12.22 -6.04
C THR A 28 -4.57 -12.24 -4.58
N VAL A 29 -5.45 -11.33 -4.17
CA VAL A 29 -5.93 -11.29 -2.78
C VAL A 29 -6.65 -12.59 -2.46
N THR A 30 -6.13 -13.33 -1.49
CA THR A 30 -6.72 -14.56 -0.98
C THR A 30 -7.57 -14.22 0.24
N GLU A 31 -8.62 -14.99 0.50
CA GLU A 31 -9.44 -14.78 1.70
C GLU A 31 -8.60 -15.04 2.96
N ILE A 32 -8.62 -14.10 3.92
CA ILE A 32 -7.94 -14.26 5.21
C ILE A 32 -8.77 -15.25 6.04
N ALA A 33 -8.28 -16.49 6.17
CA ALA A 33 -8.87 -17.49 7.05
C ALA A 33 -8.84 -17.01 8.51
N ASP A 34 -9.91 -17.26 9.26
CA ASP A 34 -10.05 -16.91 10.69
C ASP A 34 -9.92 -15.40 11.01
N ALA A 35 -10.46 -14.54 10.14
CA ALA A 35 -10.42 -13.08 10.33
C ALA A 35 -10.88 -12.59 11.73
N GLY A 36 -11.78 -13.31 12.39
CA GLY A 36 -12.26 -12.98 13.74
C GLY A 36 -11.23 -13.10 14.87
N ARG A 37 -10.02 -13.64 14.60
CA ARG A 37 -8.93 -13.72 15.59
C ARG A 37 -8.01 -12.50 15.61
N TYR A 38 -8.11 -11.64 14.60
CA TYR A 38 -7.21 -10.51 14.42
C TYR A 38 -7.92 -9.19 14.69
N ARG A 39 -7.16 -8.19 15.16
CA ARG A 39 -7.65 -6.83 15.28
C ARG A 39 -7.81 -6.20 13.89
N PRO A 40 -8.67 -5.19 13.70
CA PRO A 40 -8.88 -4.55 12.40
C PRO A 40 -7.59 -4.05 11.75
N ILE A 41 -6.68 -3.46 12.53
CA ILE A 41 -5.38 -2.99 12.02
C ILE A 41 -4.47 -4.14 11.53
N GLU A 42 -4.58 -5.32 12.14
CA GLU A 42 -3.78 -6.50 11.76
C GLU A 42 -4.32 -7.12 10.47
N LEU A 43 -5.65 -7.19 10.32
CA LEU A 43 -6.30 -7.61 9.07
C LEU A 43 -5.92 -6.69 7.91
N PHE A 44 -5.90 -5.38 8.16
CA PHE A 44 -5.56 -4.41 7.13
C PHE A 44 -4.08 -4.48 6.72
N ASP A 45 -3.19 -4.70 7.69
CA ASP A 45 -1.76 -4.87 7.41
C ASP A 45 -1.50 -6.12 6.53
N MET A 46 -2.15 -7.25 6.85
CA MET A 46 -2.08 -8.47 6.05
C MET A 46 -2.57 -8.26 4.61
N LEU A 47 -3.72 -7.60 4.45
CA LEU A 47 -4.27 -7.25 3.14
C LEU A 47 -3.33 -6.32 2.37
N TYR A 48 -2.79 -5.32 3.04
CA TYR A 48 -1.90 -4.33 2.43
C TYR A 48 -0.61 -4.99 1.95
N GLU A 49 -0.03 -5.88 2.75
CA GLU A 49 1.16 -6.64 2.38
C GLU A 49 0.89 -7.58 1.20
N GLU A 50 -0.24 -8.30 1.21
CA GLU A 50 -0.59 -9.19 0.09
C GLU A 50 -0.76 -8.41 -1.22
N GLN A 51 -1.35 -7.22 -1.17
CA GLN A 51 -1.58 -6.38 -2.36
C GLN A 51 -0.33 -5.63 -2.84
N ASN A 52 0.48 -5.13 -1.92
CA ASN A 52 1.56 -4.18 -2.24
C ASN A 52 2.96 -4.79 -2.10
N GLY A 53 3.06 -6.01 -1.57
CA GLY A 53 4.34 -6.71 -1.33
C GLY A 53 5.19 -6.06 -0.24
N GLN A 54 4.60 -5.19 0.58
CA GLN A 54 5.27 -4.46 1.66
C GLN A 54 4.26 -4.24 2.79
N SER A 55 4.70 -4.39 4.04
CA SER A 55 3.89 -4.09 5.23
C SER A 55 3.62 -2.58 5.34
N ILE A 56 2.60 -2.19 6.11
CA ILE A 56 2.33 -0.76 6.33
C ILE A 56 3.45 -0.11 7.15
N SER A 57 3.80 1.13 6.80
CA SER A 57 4.73 1.94 7.60
C SER A 57 4.11 2.42 8.92
N ASP A 58 4.93 2.86 9.87
CA ASP A 58 4.46 3.40 11.16
C ASP A 58 3.54 4.62 11.00
N VAL A 59 3.83 5.49 10.04
CA VAL A 59 3.00 6.68 9.74
C VAL A 59 1.63 6.26 9.21
N GLN A 60 1.60 5.29 8.30
CA GLN A 60 0.34 4.73 7.78
C GLN A 60 -0.43 4.00 8.88
N ARG A 61 0.25 3.25 9.76
CA ARG A 61 -0.35 2.55 10.89
C ARG A 61 -1.02 3.51 11.86
N ALA A 62 -0.36 4.61 12.21
CA ALA A 62 -0.95 5.64 13.08
C ALA A 62 -2.23 6.21 12.45
N PHE A 63 -2.15 6.63 11.18
CA PHE A 63 -3.30 7.15 10.45
C PHE A 63 -4.46 6.14 10.35
N LEU A 64 -4.17 4.87 10.08
CA LEU A 64 -5.18 3.82 9.98
C LEU A 64 -5.84 3.53 11.33
N ASN A 65 -5.11 3.58 12.44
CA ASN A 65 -5.72 3.41 13.76
C ASN A 65 -6.75 4.51 14.06
N ASP A 66 -6.41 5.77 13.79
CA ASP A 66 -7.32 6.90 13.97
C ASP A 66 -8.58 6.75 13.09
N LEU A 67 -8.40 6.32 11.84
CA LEU A 67 -9.50 6.09 10.91
C LEU A 67 -10.39 4.91 11.32
N ILE A 68 -9.79 3.81 11.77
CA ILE A 68 -10.51 2.64 12.28
C ILE A 68 -11.35 3.05 13.48
N GLU A 69 -10.80 3.83 14.41
CA GLU A 69 -11.55 4.32 15.58
C GLU A 69 -12.75 5.18 15.15
N GLN A 70 -12.55 6.13 14.23
CA GLN A 70 -13.62 6.98 13.72
C GLN A 70 -14.76 6.18 13.07
N VAL A 71 -14.43 5.24 12.18
CA VAL A 71 -15.43 4.43 11.47
C VAL A 71 -16.24 3.55 12.44
N TRP A 72 -15.61 3.03 13.50
CA TRP A 72 -16.29 2.19 14.47
C TRP A 72 -17.11 2.97 15.49
N GLU A 73 -16.70 4.18 15.87
CA GLU A 73 -17.51 5.05 16.74
C GLU A 73 -18.72 5.64 15.99
N ASP A 74 -18.59 5.93 14.69
CA ASP A 74 -19.73 6.36 13.84
C ASP A 74 -20.73 5.22 13.56
N ALA A 75 -20.35 3.96 13.77
CA ALA A 75 -21.23 2.80 13.61
C ALA A 75 -22.10 2.51 14.84
N ARG A 76 -21.97 3.29 15.92
CA ARG A 76 -22.81 3.23 17.14
C ARG A 76 -23.99 4.18 17.06
#